data_AF-A0A1F6WXA1-F1
#
_entry.id   AF-A0A1F6WXA1-F1
#
_cell.length_a   1.000
_cell.length_b   1.000
_cell.length_c   1.000
_cell.angle_alpha   90.00
_cell.angle_beta   90.00
_cell.angle_gamma   90.00
#
_symmetry.space_group_name_H-M   'P 1'
#
loop_
_entity.id
_entity.type
_entity.pdbx_description
1 polymer ?
#
loop_
_entity_poly.entity_id
_entity_poly.type
_entity_poly.pdbx_seq_one_letter_code
_entity_poly.pdbx_strand_id
1 'polypeptide(L)'
;MKTETKNCQNCKKDFIIEPDDLDFYQKIKVPLPTFCSECRLQRRLMVRNERNMYHRECGLCKKSIISMYSADKPFPVYCSPCWWSDKWDAMRYSMDYDWGQSFFSQFQTLLNKLPRPALIVSNTKNCDYCNYFADGKECYLCFGSINVENCLYGSPYESKYCVDTYLARECEYCYECIDCEKLSNCLFAQDCSSSFNLIYCFDCKNCQDCIGCVGLRGQKYNIFNKPYTKEKYIVERDKMLSNGRSAFEEINKKFKGLKLSTPHIYSTFIQSVDFSGDHIMHSKNVKHCFDIKRCKDASYCIRMIDGKDVHDANYCEFMELCYEYIGFWKTSQTVFSNTCGDSNNLVYSDFCSGSSNLFGCIGLRSKHYCILNKQYTKEEYQEMISKIIKQMNDLPYIDKKGRIYKYGEFFPSELSPFSYNETVAQEYFPLSKEDALKRGYKWKDKEERNYKIDIKKEDIPSDAKDIREEIISKVIECSHKGKCNEQCTEAFKIIPEEFSFYKRMGLPLPLFCPNCRHYQRLSQRNPFKLWRRKCMCGKEGHNNHSGECNVDFETSYALHRSEVIYCEKCYQQEVY
;
A
#
# COMPACT_ATOMS: atom_id res chain seq x y z
N MET A 1 12.87 -21.12 -22.69
CA MET A 1 12.00 -21.05 -23.88
C MET A 1 12.37 -19.87 -24.79
N LYS A 2 11.63 -19.56 -25.86
CA LYS A 2 11.73 -18.27 -26.59
C LYS A 2 10.72 -17.28 -26.00
N THR A 3 11.01 -15.97 -26.09
CA THR A 3 10.09 -14.89 -25.69
C THR A 3 8.77 -14.93 -26.48
N GLU A 4 7.66 -14.57 -25.83
CA GLU A 4 6.35 -14.42 -26.47
C GLU A 4 5.81 -13.00 -26.29
N THR A 5 5.34 -12.38 -27.37
CA THR A 5 4.71 -11.04 -27.33
C THR A 5 3.20 -11.20 -27.41
N LYS A 6 2.47 -10.57 -26.47
CA LYS A 6 1.00 -10.57 -26.42
C LYS A 6 0.43 -9.17 -26.34
N ASN A 7 -0.79 -8.99 -26.88
CA ASN A 7 -1.55 -7.76 -26.70
C ASN A 7 -2.40 -7.83 -25.41
N CYS A 8 -2.28 -6.84 -24.53
CA CYS A 8 -3.02 -6.77 -23.28
C CYS A 8 -4.51 -6.48 -23.54
N GLN A 9 -5.41 -7.37 -23.09
CA GLN A 9 -6.84 -7.22 -23.35
C GLN A 9 -7.47 -5.94 -22.77
N ASN A 10 -6.88 -5.35 -21.71
CA ASN A 10 -7.37 -4.13 -21.07
C ASN A 10 -6.85 -2.83 -21.72
N CYS A 11 -5.53 -2.66 -21.81
CA CYS A 11 -4.91 -1.42 -22.31
C CYS A 11 -4.53 -1.44 -23.80
N LYS A 12 -4.69 -2.58 -24.48
CA LYS A 12 -4.37 -2.82 -25.90
C LYS A 12 -2.91 -2.55 -26.29
N LYS A 13 -2.01 -2.46 -25.31
CA LYS A 13 -0.55 -2.41 -25.52
C LYS A 13 0.02 -3.80 -25.57
N ASP A 14 1.08 -3.96 -26.34
CA ASP A 14 1.86 -5.19 -26.33
C ASP A 14 2.71 -5.30 -25.08
N PHE A 15 2.91 -6.52 -24.61
CA PHE A 15 3.78 -6.88 -23.50
C PHE A 15 4.50 -8.20 -23.82
N ILE A 16 5.70 -8.34 -23.27
CA ILE A 16 6.55 -9.51 -23.46
C ILE A 16 6.35 -10.44 -22.25
N ILE A 17 6.35 -11.74 -22.52
CA ILE A 17 6.48 -12.80 -21.51
C ILE A 17 7.87 -13.40 -21.69
N GLU A 18 8.71 -13.27 -20.67
CA GLU A 18 10.10 -13.74 -20.73
C GLU A 18 10.19 -15.26 -20.55
N PRO A 19 11.30 -15.90 -20.97
CA PRO A 19 11.49 -17.35 -20.80
C PRO A 19 11.29 -17.83 -19.36
N ASP A 20 11.78 -17.07 -18.38
CA ASP A 20 11.61 -17.38 -16.95
C ASP A 20 10.14 -17.33 -16.51
N ASP A 21 9.36 -16.39 -17.06
CA ASP A 21 7.93 -16.28 -16.76
C ASP A 21 7.14 -17.44 -17.38
N LEU A 22 7.51 -17.88 -18.60
CA LEU A 22 6.91 -19.05 -19.26
C LEU A 22 7.11 -20.32 -18.43
N ASP A 23 8.34 -20.55 -17.96
CA ASP A 23 8.68 -21.70 -17.11
C ASP A 23 7.89 -21.64 -15.78
N PHE A 24 7.67 -20.44 -15.22
CA PHE A 24 6.79 -20.25 -14.05
C PHE A 24 5.32 -20.63 -14.31
N TYR A 25 4.68 -20.10 -15.36
CA TYR A 25 3.27 -20.42 -15.64
C TYR A 25 3.07 -21.92 -15.95
N GLN A 26 4.05 -22.56 -16.60
CA GLN A 26 4.07 -24.01 -16.80
C GLN A 26 4.15 -24.75 -15.47
N LYS A 27 5.04 -24.34 -14.55
CA LYS A 27 5.19 -24.94 -13.21
C LYS A 27 3.89 -24.93 -12.41
N ILE A 28 3.14 -23.82 -12.42
CA ILE A 28 1.85 -23.70 -11.72
C ILE A 28 0.63 -24.18 -12.51
N LYS A 29 0.83 -24.69 -13.74
CA LYS A 29 -0.22 -25.26 -14.61
C LYS A 29 -1.38 -24.28 -14.90
N VAL A 30 -1.06 -23.01 -15.15
CA VAL A 30 -2.04 -22.00 -15.58
C VAL A 30 -1.79 -21.53 -17.01
N PRO A 31 -2.83 -21.07 -17.72
CA PRO A 31 -2.66 -20.34 -18.96
C PRO A 31 -1.82 -19.08 -18.80
N LEU A 32 -1.06 -18.74 -19.84
CA LEU A 32 -0.31 -17.49 -19.93
C LEU A 32 -1.25 -16.26 -19.81
N PRO A 33 -0.83 -15.18 -19.13
CA PRO A 33 -1.65 -14.00 -18.90
C PRO A 33 -2.17 -13.36 -20.19
N THR A 34 -3.36 -12.77 -20.09
CA THR A 34 -3.96 -11.94 -21.16
C THR A 34 -3.93 -10.43 -20.83
N PHE A 35 -3.45 -10.08 -19.63
CA PHE A 35 -3.25 -8.71 -19.17
C PHE A 35 -1.75 -8.46 -18.91
N CYS A 36 -1.24 -7.28 -19.27
CA CYS A 36 0.10 -6.86 -18.86
C CYS A 36 0.17 -6.61 -17.34
N SER A 37 1.37 -6.69 -16.75
CA SER A 37 1.60 -6.56 -15.30
C SER A 37 1.01 -5.28 -14.68
N GLU A 38 1.12 -4.11 -15.33
CA GLU A 38 0.46 -2.87 -14.88
C GLU A 38 -1.07 -3.04 -14.72
N CYS A 39 -1.72 -3.73 -15.66
CA CYS A 39 -3.17 -3.95 -15.63
C CYS A 39 -3.58 -5.04 -14.62
N ARG A 40 -2.75 -6.08 -14.43
CA ARG A 40 -2.96 -7.08 -13.36
C ARG A 40 -2.88 -6.41 -11.99
N LEU A 41 -1.85 -5.59 -11.78
CA LEU A 41 -1.65 -4.80 -10.56
C LEU A 41 -2.83 -3.88 -10.27
N GLN A 42 -3.27 -3.08 -11.24
CA GLN A 42 -4.45 -2.23 -11.08
C GLN A 42 -5.70 -3.05 -10.72
N ARG A 43 -5.94 -4.17 -11.43
CA ARG A 43 -7.05 -5.09 -11.17
C ARG A 43 -7.02 -5.65 -9.74
N ARG A 44 -5.84 -6.00 -9.22
CA ARG A 44 -5.68 -6.43 -7.82
C ARG A 44 -6.03 -5.32 -6.84
N LEU A 45 -5.41 -4.15 -6.98
CA LEU A 45 -5.61 -3.05 -6.02
C LEU A 45 -7.08 -2.59 -5.92
N MET A 46 -7.89 -2.84 -6.96
CA MET A 46 -9.33 -2.56 -6.98
C MET A 46 -10.21 -3.42 -6.05
N VAL A 47 -9.72 -4.51 -5.44
CA VAL A 47 -10.51 -5.30 -4.47
C VAL A 47 -10.17 -5.00 -3.00
N ARG A 48 -9.35 -3.97 -2.75
CA ARG A 48 -8.92 -3.57 -1.40
C ARG A 48 -9.33 -2.12 -1.10
N ASN A 49 -10.13 -1.94 -0.07
CA ASN A 49 -10.43 -0.64 0.53
C ASN A 49 -9.79 -0.58 1.92
N GLU A 50 -8.74 0.23 2.06
CA GLU A 50 -8.09 0.45 3.36
C GLU A 50 -8.78 1.53 4.18
N ARG A 51 -9.13 2.66 3.55
CA ARG A 51 -9.35 3.96 4.23
C ARG A 51 -10.80 4.49 4.21
N ASN A 52 -11.66 4.00 3.32
CA ASN A 52 -13.03 4.49 3.20
C ASN A 52 -13.94 3.74 4.18
N MET A 53 -14.18 4.37 5.33
CA MET A 53 -14.93 3.79 6.44
C MET A 53 -16.38 4.27 6.48
N TYR A 54 -17.26 3.35 6.85
CA TYR A 54 -18.70 3.54 6.91
C TYR A 54 -19.26 3.04 8.25
N HIS A 55 -20.24 3.76 8.79
CA HIS A 55 -21.07 3.21 9.86
C HIS A 55 -22.04 2.18 9.27
N ARG A 56 -22.09 0.99 9.87
CA ARG A 56 -23.09 -0.05 9.57
C ARG A 56 -23.60 -0.67 10.87
N GLU A 57 -24.63 -1.49 10.75
CA GLU A 57 -25.05 -2.42 11.79
C GLU A 57 -24.41 -3.80 11.53
N CYS A 58 -23.94 -4.47 12.58
CA CYS A 58 -23.52 -5.86 12.52
C CYS A 58 -24.72 -6.76 12.23
N GLY A 59 -24.72 -7.44 11.08
CA GLY A 59 -25.81 -8.30 10.63
C GLY A 59 -26.22 -9.40 11.62
N LEU A 60 -25.27 -9.87 12.46
CA LEU A 60 -25.51 -10.92 13.45
C LEU A 60 -25.92 -10.39 14.84
N CYS A 61 -25.18 -9.44 15.41
CA CYS A 61 -25.38 -8.99 16.79
C CYS A 61 -26.03 -7.60 16.95
N LYS A 62 -26.39 -6.95 15.84
CA LYS A 62 -27.16 -5.69 15.80
C LYS A 62 -26.49 -4.47 16.45
N LYS A 63 -25.21 -4.57 16.81
CA LYS A 63 -24.40 -3.43 17.26
C LYS A 63 -24.02 -2.53 16.09
N SER A 64 -23.96 -1.22 16.34
CA SER A 64 -23.30 -0.27 15.44
C SER A 64 -21.80 -0.58 15.34
N ILE A 65 -21.25 -0.49 14.13
CA ILE A 65 -19.87 -0.87 13.79
C ILE A 65 -19.28 0.08 12.74
N ILE A 66 -17.96 0.16 12.71
CA ILE A 66 -17.22 0.66 11.55
C ILE A 66 -16.99 -0.49 10.57
N SER A 67 -17.11 -0.22 9.28
CA SER A 67 -16.81 -1.17 8.21
C SER A 67 -16.20 -0.51 6.98
N MET A 68 -15.36 -1.25 6.26
CA MET A 68 -14.90 -0.90 4.92
C MET A 68 -16.02 -0.96 3.85
N TYR A 69 -17.18 -1.54 4.16
CA TYR A 69 -18.32 -1.67 3.24
C TYR A 69 -19.39 -0.63 3.56
N SER A 70 -19.87 0.11 2.56
CA SER A 70 -21.00 1.02 2.70
C SER A 70 -22.34 0.28 2.82
N ALA A 71 -23.40 0.99 3.23
CA ALA A 71 -24.70 0.39 3.54
C ALA A 71 -25.43 -0.21 2.32
N ASP A 72 -25.13 0.25 1.10
CA ASP A 72 -25.70 -0.22 -0.17
C ASP A 72 -25.22 -1.62 -0.60
N LYS A 73 -24.21 -2.21 0.06
CA LYS A 73 -23.72 -3.55 -0.34
C LYS A 73 -24.72 -4.65 0.08
N PRO A 74 -25.06 -5.59 -0.83
CA PRO A 74 -26.19 -6.51 -0.65
C PRO A 74 -25.98 -7.57 0.44
N PHE A 75 -24.72 -7.83 0.82
CA PHE A 75 -24.36 -8.85 1.80
C PHE A 75 -24.41 -8.31 3.26
N PRO A 76 -24.66 -9.20 4.24
CA PRO A 76 -24.47 -8.89 5.66
C PRO A 76 -22.99 -8.57 5.98
N VAL A 77 -22.77 -7.78 7.03
CA VAL A 77 -21.43 -7.46 7.53
C VAL A 77 -21.36 -7.76 9.02
N TYR A 78 -20.33 -8.47 9.48
CA TYR A 78 -20.17 -8.91 10.87
C TYR A 78 -18.97 -8.22 11.54
N CYS A 79 -19.12 -7.79 12.79
CA CYS A 79 -17.97 -7.36 13.60
C CYS A 79 -16.99 -8.53 13.83
N SER A 80 -15.72 -8.22 14.09
CA SER A 80 -14.68 -9.24 14.30
C SER A 80 -15.07 -10.33 15.33
N PRO A 81 -15.62 -10.00 16.54
CA PRO A 81 -16.10 -11.02 17.47
C PRO A 81 -17.24 -11.91 16.94
N CYS A 82 -18.08 -11.43 16.04
CA CYS A 82 -19.14 -12.24 15.41
C CYS A 82 -18.59 -13.10 14.28
N TRP A 83 -17.74 -12.51 13.42
CA TRP A 83 -17.08 -13.19 12.31
C TRP A 83 -16.29 -14.43 12.79
N TRP A 84 -15.53 -14.30 13.88
CA TRP A 84 -14.75 -15.40 14.44
C TRP A 84 -15.53 -16.33 15.39
N SER A 85 -16.80 -16.05 15.69
CA SER A 85 -17.63 -16.90 16.57
C SER A 85 -18.33 -18.03 15.82
N ASP A 86 -18.69 -19.09 16.54
CA ASP A 86 -19.41 -20.25 16.00
C ASP A 86 -20.94 -20.04 15.91
N LYS A 87 -21.39 -18.79 16.03
CA LYS A 87 -22.81 -18.40 15.91
C LYS A 87 -23.31 -18.37 14.46
N TRP A 88 -22.42 -18.55 13.49
CA TRP A 88 -22.73 -18.62 12.07
C TRP A 88 -21.80 -19.63 11.38
N ASP A 89 -22.23 -20.12 10.21
CA ASP A 89 -21.46 -21.06 9.41
C ASP A 89 -21.63 -20.73 7.92
N ALA A 90 -20.50 -20.57 7.23
CA ALA A 90 -20.41 -20.27 5.81
C ALA A 90 -20.94 -21.41 4.92
N MET A 91 -20.98 -22.66 5.39
CA MET A 91 -21.57 -23.79 4.63
C MET A 91 -23.09 -23.69 4.49
N ARG A 92 -23.78 -22.93 5.35
CA ARG A 92 -25.23 -22.67 5.24
C ARG A 92 -25.62 -21.85 4.00
N TYR A 93 -24.64 -21.23 3.35
CA TYR A 93 -24.77 -20.46 2.12
C TYR A 93 -24.29 -21.23 0.88
N SER A 94 -23.97 -22.53 1.03
CA SER A 94 -23.49 -23.37 -0.07
C SER A 94 -24.47 -23.42 -1.24
N MET A 95 -23.90 -23.59 -2.45
CA MET A 95 -24.65 -23.66 -3.69
C MET A 95 -24.24 -24.90 -4.48
N ASP A 96 -25.22 -25.55 -5.12
CA ASP A 96 -24.96 -26.51 -6.18
C ASP A 96 -24.40 -25.80 -7.42
N TYR A 97 -23.56 -26.49 -8.19
CA TYR A 97 -22.93 -25.94 -9.38
C TYR A 97 -23.91 -25.94 -10.58
N ASP A 98 -24.14 -24.78 -11.18
CA ASP A 98 -24.99 -24.60 -12.35
C ASP A 98 -24.16 -24.64 -13.65
N TRP A 99 -24.35 -25.68 -14.47
CA TRP A 99 -23.63 -25.84 -15.73
C TRP A 99 -24.09 -24.87 -16.84
N GLY A 100 -25.25 -24.22 -16.68
CA GLY A 100 -25.77 -23.19 -17.60
C GLY A 100 -25.20 -21.79 -17.38
N GLN A 101 -24.48 -21.55 -16.28
CA GLN A 101 -23.92 -20.24 -15.93
C GLN A 101 -22.39 -20.25 -15.88
N SER A 102 -21.76 -19.16 -16.32
CA SER A 102 -20.31 -18.97 -16.15
C SER A 102 -19.92 -18.92 -14.67
N PHE A 103 -18.76 -19.48 -14.32
CA PHE A 103 -18.29 -19.61 -12.94
C PHE A 103 -18.35 -18.29 -12.15
N PHE A 104 -17.86 -17.18 -12.70
CA PHE A 104 -17.82 -15.90 -11.98
C PHE A 104 -19.21 -15.30 -11.74
N SER A 105 -20.24 -15.64 -12.53
CA SER A 105 -21.63 -15.25 -12.25
C SER A 105 -22.19 -15.98 -11.02
N GLN A 106 -21.88 -17.28 -10.89
CA GLN A 106 -22.25 -18.09 -9.73
C GLN A 106 -21.49 -17.60 -8.48
N PHE A 107 -20.20 -17.32 -8.62
CA PHE A 107 -19.38 -16.76 -7.55
C PHE A 107 -19.85 -15.37 -7.10
N GLN A 108 -20.24 -14.47 -8.02
CA GLN A 108 -20.90 -13.19 -7.70
C GLN A 108 -22.20 -13.40 -6.90
N THR A 109 -22.98 -14.43 -7.22
CA THR A 109 -24.19 -14.77 -6.47
C THR A 109 -23.87 -15.19 -5.03
N LEU A 110 -22.80 -15.94 -4.80
CA LEU A 110 -22.33 -16.30 -3.46
C LEU A 110 -21.75 -15.08 -2.70
N LEU A 111 -20.89 -14.28 -3.36
CA LEU A 111 -20.30 -13.02 -2.84
C LEU A 111 -21.35 -12.01 -2.35
N ASN A 112 -22.55 -12.02 -2.93
CA ASN A 112 -23.66 -11.12 -2.62
C ASN A 112 -24.57 -11.62 -1.48
N LYS A 113 -24.51 -12.91 -1.13
CA LYS A 113 -25.33 -13.53 -0.06
C LYS A 113 -24.56 -13.72 1.24
N LEU A 114 -23.29 -14.12 1.15
CA LEU A 114 -22.51 -14.54 2.30
C LEU A 114 -22.04 -13.33 3.14
N PRO A 115 -22.12 -13.39 4.48
CA PRO A 115 -21.59 -12.34 5.35
C PRO A 115 -20.11 -12.00 5.09
N ARG A 116 -19.68 -10.79 5.46
CA ARG A 116 -18.26 -10.38 5.41
C ARG A 116 -17.73 -9.84 6.74
N PRO A 117 -16.43 -9.95 7.03
CA PRO A 117 -15.82 -9.25 8.16
C PRO A 117 -15.89 -7.74 7.92
N ALA A 118 -16.27 -6.97 8.95
CA ALA A 118 -16.43 -5.53 8.84
C ALA A 118 -15.12 -4.79 8.53
N LEU A 119 -14.04 -5.25 9.18
CA LEU A 119 -12.66 -4.78 9.10
C LEU A 119 -11.73 -6.00 9.22
N ILE A 120 -10.55 -5.93 8.62
CA ILE A 120 -9.54 -7.00 8.67
C ILE A 120 -8.59 -6.70 9.82
N VAL A 121 -8.92 -7.21 11.02
CA VAL A 121 -8.17 -6.97 12.25
C VAL A 121 -7.92 -8.24 13.05
N SER A 122 -6.74 -8.33 13.66
CA SER A 122 -6.34 -9.43 14.55
C SER A 122 -5.60 -8.90 15.78
N ASN A 123 -5.91 -9.44 16.96
CA ASN A 123 -5.26 -9.06 18.23
C ASN A 123 -5.13 -7.53 18.45
N THR A 124 -6.28 -6.84 18.47
CA THR A 124 -6.33 -5.37 18.60
C THR A 124 -7.07 -4.91 19.85
N LYS A 125 -6.64 -3.78 20.42
CA LYS A 125 -7.32 -3.10 21.53
C LYS A 125 -7.40 -1.59 21.28
N ASN A 126 -8.60 -1.02 21.32
CA ASN A 126 -8.85 0.41 21.06
C ASN A 126 -8.30 0.85 19.69
N CYS A 127 -8.68 0.11 18.64
CA CYS A 127 -8.22 0.31 17.25
C CYS A 127 -9.39 0.32 16.25
N ASP A 128 -10.55 0.82 16.65
CA ASP A 128 -11.84 0.62 15.93
C ASP A 128 -11.90 1.22 14.52
N TYR A 129 -10.93 2.06 14.16
CA TYR A 129 -10.79 2.71 12.85
C TYR A 129 -9.56 2.23 12.06
N CYS A 130 -8.86 1.21 12.54
CA CYS A 130 -7.75 0.57 11.83
C CYS A 130 -8.25 -0.59 10.96
N ASN A 131 -7.57 -0.86 9.84
CA ASN A 131 -7.97 -1.93 8.90
C ASN A 131 -6.76 -2.53 8.20
N TYR A 132 -6.84 -3.82 7.87
CA TYR A 132 -5.69 -4.67 7.52
C TYR A 132 -4.57 -4.51 8.56
N PHE A 133 -4.93 -4.68 9.83
CA PHE A 133 -4.14 -4.25 10.98
C PHE A 133 -4.06 -5.36 12.03
N ALA A 134 -2.85 -5.71 12.49
CA ALA A 134 -2.61 -6.79 13.44
C ALA A 134 -1.75 -6.36 14.63
N ASP A 135 -1.93 -7.02 15.78
CA ASP A 135 -1.08 -6.88 16.97
C ASP A 135 -0.86 -5.42 17.37
N GLY A 136 -1.94 -4.71 17.74
CA GLY A 136 -1.80 -3.28 18.04
C GLY A 136 -2.86 -2.66 18.92
N LYS A 137 -2.48 -1.53 19.51
CA LYS A 137 -3.12 -0.98 20.71
C LYS A 137 -3.14 0.55 20.70
N GLU A 138 -4.26 1.17 21.10
CA GLU A 138 -4.45 2.63 21.12
C GLU A 138 -4.12 3.29 19.76
N CYS A 139 -4.54 2.70 18.64
CA CYS A 139 -4.20 3.18 17.29
C CYS A 139 -5.42 3.71 16.53
N TYR A 140 -5.24 4.76 15.73
CA TYR A 140 -6.34 5.43 15.04
C TYR A 140 -6.00 5.68 13.56
N LEU A 141 -6.82 5.17 12.64
CA LEU A 141 -6.63 5.30 11.20
C LEU A 141 -5.22 4.86 10.73
N CYS A 142 -4.74 3.74 11.29
CA CYS A 142 -3.56 3.02 10.82
C CYS A 142 -3.97 1.85 9.92
N PHE A 143 -3.24 1.65 8.83
CA PHE A 143 -3.63 0.75 7.73
C PHE A 143 -2.47 -0.08 7.21
N GLY A 144 -2.71 -1.37 7.02
CA GLY A 144 -1.71 -2.31 6.47
C GLY A 144 -0.57 -2.66 7.44
N SER A 145 -0.77 -2.46 8.75
CA SER A 145 0.27 -2.43 9.79
C SER A 145 0.27 -3.64 10.72
N ILE A 146 1.42 -3.94 11.33
CA ILE A 146 1.57 -4.97 12.36
C ILE A 146 2.50 -4.51 13.50
N ASN A 147 2.22 -4.96 14.73
CA ASN A 147 3.01 -4.67 15.94
C ASN A 147 3.12 -3.16 16.23
N VAL A 148 1.99 -2.49 16.50
CA VAL A 148 1.91 -1.02 16.58
C VAL A 148 1.18 -0.54 17.82
N GLU A 149 1.75 0.43 18.53
CA GLU A 149 1.17 1.02 19.75
C GLU A 149 1.10 2.56 19.72
N ASN A 150 0.00 3.16 20.16
CA ASN A 150 -0.16 4.63 20.27
C ASN A 150 0.16 5.41 18.96
N CYS A 151 -0.18 4.87 17.78
CA CYS A 151 0.08 5.51 16.50
C CYS A 151 -1.19 6.02 15.82
N LEU A 152 -1.10 7.16 15.13
CA LEU A 152 -2.23 7.86 14.52
C LEU A 152 -1.96 8.14 13.04
N TYR A 153 -2.93 7.87 12.17
CA TYR A 153 -2.94 8.23 10.73
C TYR A 153 -1.73 7.71 9.93
N GLY A 154 -1.77 6.50 9.36
CA GLY A 154 -0.64 6.07 8.51
C GLY A 154 -0.48 4.58 8.27
N SER A 155 0.74 4.20 7.91
CA SER A 155 1.19 2.80 7.80
C SER A 155 2.52 2.59 8.55
N PRO A 156 2.51 2.68 9.90
CA PRO A 156 3.63 2.27 10.75
C PRO A 156 3.78 0.73 10.83
N TYR A 157 4.97 0.24 11.16
CA TYR A 157 5.28 -1.18 11.39
C TYR A 157 6.21 -1.31 12.59
N GLU A 158 5.94 -2.19 13.55
CA GLU A 158 6.85 -2.42 14.70
C GLU A 158 7.19 -1.11 15.45
N SER A 159 6.25 -0.16 15.50
CA SER A 159 6.48 1.26 15.80
C SER A 159 5.51 1.79 16.86
N LYS A 160 5.91 2.87 17.54
CA LYS A 160 5.14 3.46 18.64
C LYS A 160 5.15 4.99 18.65
N TYR A 161 4.08 5.60 19.14
CA TYR A 161 3.96 7.07 19.28
C TYR A 161 4.24 7.85 17.98
N CYS A 162 3.88 7.29 16.83
CA CYS A 162 4.12 7.89 15.51
C CYS A 162 2.82 8.45 14.93
N VAL A 163 2.89 9.62 14.31
CA VAL A 163 1.74 10.30 13.70
C VAL A 163 2.04 10.62 12.24
N ASP A 164 1.05 10.46 11.36
CA ASP A 164 1.18 10.82 9.94
C ASP A 164 2.35 10.09 9.24
N THR A 165 2.54 8.79 9.45
CA THR A 165 3.66 8.04 8.84
C THR A 165 3.27 7.19 7.64
N TYR A 166 4.25 6.87 6.80
CA TYR A 166 4.08 5.93 5.70
C TYR A 166 5.30 5.03 5.56
N LEU A 167 5.16 3.74 5.88
CA LEU A 167 6.25 2.75 5.86
C LEU A 167 7.37 3.11 6.83
N ALA A 168 6.99 3.62 8.01
CA ALA A 168 7.91 3.80 9.12
C ALA A 168 8.01 2.48 9.90
N ARG A 169 9.16 1.81 9.85
CA ARG A 169 9.42 0.54 10.55
C ARG A 169 10.34 0.77 11.76
N GLU A 170 10.07 0.13 12.89
CA GLU A 170 10.89 0.27 14.13
C GLU A 170 11.08 1.73 14.58
N CYS A 171 10.06 2.59 14.39
CA CYS A 171 10.13 4.03 14.64
C CYS A 171 9.42 4.46 15.94
N GLU A 172 9.93 5.50 16.59
CA GLU A 172 9.35 6.08 17.80
C GLU A 172 9.33 7.63 17.77
N TYR A 173 8.25 8.25 18.26
CA TYR A 173 8.03 9.71 18.28
C TYR A 173 8.28 10.40 16.92
N CYS A 174 7.83 9.78 15.82
CA CYS A 174 8.03 10.31 14.47
C CYS A 174 6.77 10.99 13.89
N TYR A 175 6.98 12.03 13.08
CA TYR A 175 5.92 12.78 12.40
C TYR A 175 6.22 12.97 10.91
N GLU A 176 5.24 12.71 10.02
CA GLU A 176 5.37 12.91 8.56
C GLU A 176 6.59 12.18 7.94
N CYS A 177 6.96 11.01 8.51
CA CYS A 177 8.08 10.20 8.04
C CYS A 177 7.66 9.17 6.98
N ILE A 178 8.48 9.01 5.94
CA ILE A 178 8.20 8.22 4.73
C ILE A 178 9.37 7.27 4.43
N ASP A 179 9.11 5.99 4.19
CA ASP A 179 10.15 4.99 3.82
C ASP A 179 11.33 4.97 4.81
N CYS A 180 11.03 4.89 6.11
CA CYS A 180 12.01 5.05 7.19
C CYS A 180 12.13 3.81 8.07
N GLU A 181 13.32 3.54 8.59
CA GLU A 181 13.59 2.37 9.45
C GLU A 181 14.45 2.77 10.67
N LYS A 182 14.06 2.37 11.89
CA LYS A 182 14.82 2.64 13.13
C LYS A 182 15.06 4.14 13.39
N LEU A 183 13.99 4.94 13.39
CA LEU A 183 14.05 6.38 13.71
C LEU A 183 13.51 6.71 15.11
N SER A 184 14.07 7.73 15.74
CA SER A 184 13.57 8.28 17.01
C SER A 184 13.50 9.81 17.00
N ASN A 185 12.36 10.38 17.41
CA ASN A 185 12.16 11.84 17.46
C ASN A 185 12.45 12.56 16.12
N CYS A 186 11.97 12.00 15.00
CA CYS A 186 12.21 12.54 13.66
C CYS A 186 10.96 13.20 13.07
N LEU A 187 11.14 14.32 12.39
CA LEU A 187 10.09 15.12 11.76
C LEU A 187 10.37 15.26 10.26
N PHE A 188 9.39 14.93 9.41
CA PHE A 188 9.47 15.07 7.95
C PHE A 188 10.71 14.38 7.33
N ALA A 189 11.09 13.21 7.83
CA ALA A 189 12.21 12.44 7.30
C ALA A 189 11.76 11.50 6.17
N GLN A 190 12.59 11.32 5.14
CA GLN A 190 12.33 10.43 4.01
C GLN A 190 13.55 9.58 3.68
N ASP A 191 13.37 8.28 3.42
CA ASP A 191 14.45 7.34 3.08
C ASP A 191 15.59 7.28 4.13
N CYS A 192 15.29 7.70 5.36
CA CYS A 192 16.24 7.79 6.47
C CYS A 192 16.26 6.51 7.32
N SER A 193 17.43 6.12 7.84
CA SER A 193 17.52 4.97 8.73
C SER A 193 18.52 5.08 9.88
N SER A 194 18.24 4.35 10.97
CA SER A 194 19.07 4.24 12.17
C SER A 194 19.49 5.61 12.75
N SER A 195 18.58 6.56 12.80
CA SER A 195 18.88 7.99 13.03
C SER A 195 17.91 8.64 14.02
N PHE A 196 18.31 9.75 14.66
CA PHE A 196 17.45 10.44 15.61
C PHE A 196 17.60 11.97 15.59
N ASN A 197 16.57 12.67 16.06
CA ASN A 197 16.48 14.14 16.03
C ASN A 197 16.71 14.72 14.62
N LEU A 198 16.08 14.11 13.60
CA LEU A 198 16.11 14.62 12.23
C LEU A 198 14.91 15.55 11.97
N ILE A 199 15.12 16.64 11.24
CA ILE A 199 14.05 17.56 10.79
C ILE A 199 14.23 17.85 9.30
N TYR A 200 13.28 17.47 8.44
CA TYR A 200 13.39 17.60 6.97
C TYR A 200 14.70 16.99 6.44
N CYS A 201 14.85 15.67 6.55
CA CYS A 201 16.05 14.96 6.08
C CYS A 201 15.70 13.94 4.99
N PHE A 202 16.61 13.74 4.02
CA PHE A 202 16.46 12.77 2.94
C PHE A 202 17.68 11.86 2.82
N ASP A 203 17.48 10.54 2.75
CA ASP A 203 18.56 9.54 2.66
C ASP A 203 19.69 9.81 3.67
N CYS A 204 19.35 10.15 4.91
CA CYS A 204 20.32 10.26 6.00
C CYS A 204 20.39 8.93 6.78
N LYS A 205 21.60 8.38 6.95
CA LYS A 205 21.82 7.07 7.60
C LYS A 205 22.80 7.21 8.76
N ASN A 206 22.46 6.62 9.90
CA ASN A 206 23.24 6.74 11.15
C ASN A 206 23.54 8.19 11.56
N CYS A 207 22.58 9.10 11.36
CA CYS A 207 22.73 10.53 11.62
C CYS A 207 22.01 10.96 12.91
N GLN A 208 22.51 12.02 13.54
CA GLN A 208 21.95 12.56 14.78
C GLN A 208 21.87 14.09 14.70
N ASP A 209 20.77 14.68 15.20
CA ASP A 209 20.66 16.14 15.37
C ASP A 209 20.96 16.87 14.04
N CYS A 210 20.12 16.65 13.02
CA CYS A 210 20.31 17.21 11.68
C CYS A 210 19.04 17.89 11.15
N ILE A 211 19.19 19.03 10.49
CA ILE A 211 18.08 19.83 9.94
C ILE A 211 18.30 20.11 8.46
N GLY A 212 17.34 19.76 7.60
CA GLY A 212 17.41 20.08 6.17
C GLY A 212 18.48 19.29 5.39
N CYS A 213 18.95 18.15 5.92
CA CYS A 213 20.11 17.42 5.39
C CYS A 213 19.74 16.36 4.35
N VAL A 214 20.69 16.06 3.46
CA VAL A 214 20.50 15.17 2.31
C VAL A 214 21.72 14.27 2.14
N GLY A 215 21.53 12.95 2.06
CA GLY A 215 22.57 11.97 1.71
C GLY A 215 23.63 11.69 2.79
N LEU A 216 23.50 12.25 3.99
CA LEU A 216 24.56 12.16 5.02
C LEU A 216 24.74 10.73 5.58
N ARG A 217 25.96 10.44 6.02
CA ARG A 217 26.39 9.17 6.62
C ARG A 217 27.14 9.41 7.92
N GLY A 218 26.62 8.92 9.04
CA GLY A 218 27.33 8.99 10.34
C GLY A 218 27.47 10.41 10.95
N GLN A 219 26.86 11.43 10.34
CA GLN A 219 27.09 12.83 10.69
C GLN A 219 26.23 13.31 11.87
N LYS A 220 26.71 14.35 12.56
CA LYS A 220 26.04 14.93 13.73
C LYS A 220 26.09 16.45 13.73
N TYR A 221 25.01 17.09 14.15
CA TYR A 221 24.93 18.55 14.30
C TYR A 221 25.07 19.29 12.95
N ASN A 222 24.42 18.80 11.90
CA ASN A 222 24.45 19.42 10.58
C ASN A 222 23.15 20.20 10.29
N ILE A 223 23.28 21.34 9.61
CA ILE A 223 22.14 22.12 9.11
C ILE A 223 22.38 22.40 7.62
N PHE A 224 21.48 21.93 6.74
CA PHE A 224 21.63 21.95 5.28
C PHE A 224 22.99 21.42 4.82
N ASN A 225 23.33 20.21 5.26
CA ASN A 225 24.62 19.51 5.10
C ASN A 225 25.85 20.18 5.72
N LYS A 226 25.80 21.45 6.13
CA LYS A 226 26.92 22.14 6.79
C LYS A 226 27.07 21.67 8.26
N PRO A 227 28.27 21.28 8.72
CA PRO A 227 28.50 20.87 10.12
C PRO A 227 28.60 22.07 11.07
N TYR A 228 28.21 21.86 12.33
CA TYR A 228 28.30 22.83 13.42
C TYR A 228 28.90 22.17 14.68
N THR A 229 29.40 22.97 15.62
CA THR A 229 29.60 22.46 16.99
C THR A 229 28.24 22.30 17.67
N LYS A 230 28.15 21.42 18.67
CA LYS A 230 26.90 21.12 19.39
C LYS A 230 26.21 22.39 19.92
N GLU A 231 26.99 23.31 20.49
CA GLU A 231 26.52 24.55 21.10
C GLU A 231 25.93 25.49 20.04
N LYS A 232 26.63 25.64 18.91
CA LYS A 232 26.16 26.46 17.77
C LYS A 232 24.95 25.83 17.09
N TYR A 233 24.91 24.50 16.98
CA TYR A 233 23.75 23.77 16.46
C TYR A 233 22.50 24.02 17.30
N ILE A 234 22.59 23.92 18.64
CA ILE A 234 21.47 24.17 19.54
C ILE A 234 20.92 25.59 19.35
N VAL A 235 21.80 26.60 19.32
CA VAL A 235 21.40 28.01 19.13
C VAL A 235 20.74 28.24 17.77
N GLU A 236 21.32 27.73 16.67
CA GLU A 236 20.72 27.90 15.34
C GLU A 236 19.45 27.07 15.14
N ARG A 237 19.35 25.87 15.72
CA ARG A 237 18.11 25.07 15.76
C ARG A 237 16.98 25.83 16.44
N ASP A 238 17.21 26.30 17.67
CA ASP A 238 16.15 26.92 18.49
C ASP A 238 15.67 28.23 17.86
N LYS A 239 16.59 28.98 17.27
CA LYS A 239 16.30 30.13 16.41
C LYS A 239 15.51 29.75 15.15
N MET A 240 15.92 28.71 14.42
CA MET A 240 15.24 28.24 13.21
C MET A 240 13.84 27.70 13.47
N LEU A 241 13.55 27.13 14.65
CA LEU A 241 12.24 26.58 15.02
C LEU A 241 11.33 27.58 15.78
N SER A 242 11.81 28.80 16.05
CA SER A 242 11.14 29.78 16.92
C SER A 242 9.79 30.30 16.42
N ASN A 243 9.53 30.27 15.12
CA ASN A 243 8.39 30.93 14.46
C ASN A 243 7.27 29.95 14.02
N GLY A 244 7.13 28.80 14.68
CA GLY A 244 6.04 27.86 14.42
C GLY A 244 5.97 27.40 12.96
N ARG A 245 4.78 27.48 12.34
CA ARG A 245 4.51 27.00 10.97
C ARG A 245 5.45 27.61 9.91
N SER A 246 5.70 28.91 9.94
CA SER A 246 6.54 29.57 8.92
C SER A 246 8.01 29.12 9.01
N ALA A 247 8.49 28.81 10.21
CA ALA A 247 9.80 28.19 10.41
C ALA A 247 9.91 26.83 9.70
N PHE A 248 8.92 25.94 9.85
CA PHE A 248 8.90 24.66 9.13
C PHE A 248 8.79 24.86 7.60
N GLU A 249 7.99 25.82 7.14
CA GLU A 249 7.86 26.17 5.71
C GLU A 249 9.18 26.69 5.10
N GLU A 250 9.92 27.54 5.82
CA GLU A 250 11.24 28.01 5.41
C GLU A 250 12.28 26.89 5.33
N ILE A 251 12.29 25.98 6.32
CA ILE A 251 13.20 24.82 6.31
C ILE A 251 12.87 23.91 5.12
N ASN A 252 11.58 23.60 4.91
CA ASN A 252 11.10 22.78 3.79
C ASN A 252 11.50 23.39 2.43
N LYS A 253 11.38 24.72 2.27
CA LYS A 253 11.78 25.43 1.04
C LYS A 253 13.28 25.27 0.75
N LYS A 254 14.14 25.43 1.76
CA LYS A 254 15.60 25.26 1.63
C LYS A 254 15.98 23.79 1.40
N PHE A 255 15.36 22.87 2.14
CA PHE A 255 15.52 21.42 2.02
C PHE A 255 15.17 20.92 0.62
N LYS A 256 14.03 21.33 0.05
CA LYS A 256 13.64 20.96 -1.33
C LYS A 256 14.66 21.41 -2.37
N GLY A 257 15.22 22.62 -2.21
CA GLY A 257 16.31 23.11 -3.06
C GLY A 257 17.56 22.23 -2.96
N LEU A 258 18.01 21.94 -1.74
CA LEU A 258 19.16 21.06 -1.52
C LEU A 258 18.90 19.66 -2.08
N LYS A 259 17.78 19.02 -1.71
CA LYS A 259 17.37 17.68 -2.18
C LYS A 259 17.33 17.59 -3.70
N LEU A 260 16.87 18.62 -4.41
CA LEU A 260 16.85 18.62 -5.87
C LEU A 260 18.27 18.74 -6.48
N SER A 261 19.17 19.49 -5.82
CA SER A 261 20.54 19.72 -6.29
C SER A 261 21.53 18.60 -5.94
N THR A 262 21.29 17.86 -4.87
CA THR A 262 22.11 16.69 -4.48
C THR A 262 21.76 15.50 -5.38
N PRO A 263 22.75 14.73 -5.86
CA PRO A 263 22.48 13.50 -6.60
C PRO A 263 21.64 12.49 -5.80
N HIS A 264 20.85 11.70 -6.52
CA HIS A 264 20.06 10.57 -6.01
C HIS A 264 20.62 9.28 -6.58
N ILE A 265 20.59 8.20 -5.81
CA ILE A 265 20.86 6.87 -6.36
C ILE A 265 19.71 6.44 -7.29
N TYR A 266 20.02 5.77 -8.40
CA TYR A 266 19.03 5.32 -9.38
C TYR A 266 17.96 4.36 -8.85
N SER A 267 18.25 3.67 -7.75
CA SER A 267 17.37 2.72 -7.07
C SER A 267 17.85 2.63 -5.62
N THR A 268 16.95 2.60 -4.65
CA THR A 268 17.29 2.30 -3.27
C THR A 268 17.49 0.79 -3.12
N PHE A 269 18.71 0.33 -2.85
CA PHE A 269 18.96 -1.10 -2.63
C PHE A 269 20.08 -1.38 -1.62
N ILE A 270 20.07 -2.59 -1.07
CA ILE A 270 21.05 -3.10 -0.11
C ILE A 270 21.36 -4.55 -0.48
N GLN A 271 22.64 -4.89 -0.72
CA GLN A 271 23.11 -6.27 -0.94
C GLN A 271 22.27 -7.09 -1.95
N SER A 272 21.90 -6.47 -3.07
CA SER A 272 21.06 -7.09 -4.10
C SER A 272 21.79 -7.14 -5.45
N VAL A 273 21.51 -8.18 -6.25
CA VAL A 273 22.17 -8.43 -7.55
C VAL A 273 21.15 -8.85 -8.60
N ASP A 274 21.44 -8.57 -9.87
CA ASP A 274 20.59 -8.92 -11.01
C ASP A 274 19.12 -8.45 -10.81
N PHE A 275 18.91 -7.14 -10.58
CA PHE A 275 17.58 -6.61 -10.27
C PHE A 275 17.18 -5.39 -11.11
N SER A 276 15.87 -5.19 -11.24
CA SER A 276 15.28 -3.90 -11.62
C SER A 276 14.08 -3.56 -10.73
N GLY A 277 14.03 -2.33 -10.22
CA GLY A 277 13.08 -1.96 -9.19
C GLY A 277 13.50 -0.77 -8.32
N ASP A 278 12.80 -0.57 -7.22
CA ASP A 278 13.14 0.39 -6.15
C ASP A 278 12.90 -0.23 -4.77
N HIS A 279 13.66 0.21 -3.76
CA HIS A 279 13.65 -0.34 -2.39
C HIS A 279 13.87 -1.86 -2.32
N ILE A 280 14.98 -2.34 -2.90
CA ILE A 280 15.33 -3.78 -3.05
C ILE A 280 16.44 -4.22 -2.07
N MET A 281 16.10 -5.07 -1.10
CA MET A 281 17.03 -5.51 -0.04
C MET A 281 17.33 -7.01 -0.11
N HIS A 282 18.60 -7.38 -0.02
CA HIS A 282 19.10 -8.77 0.09
C HIS A 282 18.54 -9.74 -0.96
N SER A 283 18.27 -9.28 -2.18
CA SER A 283 17.51 -10.03 -3.19
C SER A 283 18.31 -10.31 -4.46
N LYS A 284 17.96 -11.38 -5.20
CA LYS A 284 18.66 -11.79 -6.43
C LYS A 284 17.70 -12.16 -7.57
N ASN A 285 17.99 -11.73 -8.79
CA ASN A 285 17.19 -12.04 -9.98
C ASN A 285 15.72 -11.60 -9.79
N VAL A 286 15.50 -10.30 -9.53
CA VAL A 286 14.15 -9.75 -9.30
C VAL A 286 13.84 -8.60 -10.28
N LYS A 287 12.75 -8.72 -11.04
CA LYS A 287 12.50 -7.89 -12.24
C LYS A 287 11.23 -7.04 -12.10
N HIS A 288 11.35 -5.73 -12.29
CA HIS A 288 10.24 -4.76 -12.12
C HIS A 288 9.53 -4.83 -10.76
N CYS A 289 10.29 -4.94 -9.67
CA CYS A 289 9.71 -5.07 -8.33
C CYS A 289 9.88 -3.80 -7.47
N PHE A 290 9.06 -3.63 -6.44
CA PHE A 290 9.14 -2.47 -5.54
C PHE A 290 8.90 -2.86 -4.07
N ASP A 291 9.69 -2.31 -3.16
CA ASP A 291 9.61 -2.61 -1.71
C ASP A 291 9.75 -4.11 -1.41
N ILE A 292 10.92 -4.67 -1.77
CA ILE A 292 11.20 -6.12 -1.68
C ILE A 292 12.34 -6.39 -0.70
N LYS A 293 12.17 -7.40 0.16
CA LYS A 293 13.26 -7.93 0.99
C LYS A 293 13.44 -9.45 0.76
N ARG A 294 14.70 -9.90 0.77
CA ARG A 294 15.18 -11.31 0.80
C ARG A 294 14.52 -12.27 -0.21
N CYS A 295 14.19 -11.81 -1.42
CA CYS A 295 13.55 -12.63 -2.46
C CYS A 295 14.54 -13.13 -3.54
N LYS A 296 14.16 -14.21 -4.23
CA LYS A 296 14.89 -14.75 -5.38
C LYS A 296 13.93 -15.12 -6.53
N ASP A 297 14.35 -14.89 -7.77
CA ASP A 297 13.64 -15.32 -9.00
C ASP A 297 12.17 -14.86 -9.07
N ALA A 298 11.91 -13.56 -8.90
CA ALA A 298 10.57 -13.00 -8.82
C ALA A 298 10.37 -11.77 -9.73
N SER A 299 9.27 -11.73 -10.49
CA SER A 299 8.94 -10.60 -11.38
C SER A 299 7.66 -9.88 -10.95
N TYR A 300 7.59 -8.57 -11.21
CA TYR A 300 6.39 -7.72 -11.10
C TYR A 300 5.74 -7.63 -9.68
N CYS A 301 6.50 -7.93 -8.63
CA CYS A 301 6.02 -7.98 -7.24
C CYS A 301 6.17 -6.63 -6.49
N ILE A 302 5.22 -6.34 -5.60
CA ILE A 302 5.16 -5.08 -4.83
C ILE A 302 4.77 -5.37 -3.37
N ARG A 303 5.51 -4.81 -2.40
CA ARG A 303 5.37 -5.07 -0.95
C ARG A 303 5.54 -6.56 -0.58
N MET A 304 6.77 -7.08 -0.59
CA MET A 304 7.01 -8.49 -0.26
C MET A 304 8.26 -8.75 0.60
N ILE A 305 8.04 -9.42 1.75
CA ILE A 305 9.04 -9.71 2.79
C ILE A 305 8.67 -11.08 3.42
N ASP A 306 8.96 -12.24 2.84
CA ASP A 306 9.79 -12.54 1.66
C ASP A 306 9.03 -13.54 0.76
N GLY A 307 9.61 -13.99 -0.36
CA GLY A 307 8.90 -14.89 -1.29
C GLY A 307 9.77 -15.77 -2.19
N LYS A 308 9.21 -16.92 -2.59
CA LYS A 308 9.69 -17.79 -3.69
C LYS A 308 8.49 -18.43 -4.39
N ASP A 309 8.59 -18.87 -5.62
CA ASP A 309 8.44 -17.96 -6.76
C ASP A 309 6.99 -17.43 -6.83
N VAL A 310 6.81 -16.15 -7.17
CA VAL A 310 5.53 -15.43 -7.11
C VAL A 310 5.50 -14.42 -8.25
N HIS A 311 4.46 -14.47 -9.09
CA HIS A 311 4.30 -13.60 -10.27
C HIS A 311 2.99 -12.81 -10.30
N ASP A 312 2.49 -12.48 -9.10
CA ASP A 312 1.88 -11.18 -8.78
C ASP A 312 1.11 -11.28 -7.43
N ALA A 313 1.69 -10.78 -6.34
CA ALA A 313 1.00 -10.68 -5.04
C ALA A 313 1.28 -9.33 -4.36
N ASN A 314 0.30 -8.81 -3.59
CA ASN A 314 0.43 -7.51 -2.92
C ASN A 314 0.04 -7.57 -1.42
N TYR A 315 0.87 -6.93 -0.58
CA TYR A 315 0.82 -6.86 0.89
C TYR A 315 1.13 -8.19 1.60
N CYS A 316 2.35 -8.68 1.43
CA CYS A 316 2.74 -10.05 1.77
C CYS A 316 3.98 -10.14 2.67
N GLU A 317 3.80 -10.70 3.87
CA GLU A 317 4.86 -11.24 4.73
C GLU A 317 4.33 -12.59 5.27
N PHE A 318 4.72 -13.81 4.84
CA PHE A 318 5.79 -14.31 3.94
C PHE A 318 5.22 -15.42 3.00
N MET A 319 5.89 -15.76 1.89
CA MET A 319 5.27 -16.49 0.76
C MET A 319 6.09 -17.66 0.14
N GLU A 320 5.47 -18.80 -0.17
CA GLU A 320 6.01 -19.82 -1.07
C GLU A 320 4.93 -20.73 -1.67
N LEU A 321 4.07 -20.33 -2.62
CA LEU A 321 4.38 -19.82 -3.97
C LEU A 321 3.01 -19.46 -4.63
N CYS A 322 2.90 -18.37 -5.39
CA CYS A 322 1.59 -17.70 -5.62
C CYS A 322 1.41 -16.94 -6.95
N TYR A 323 0.20 -16.99 -7.52
CA TYR A 323 -0.24 -16.13 -8.63
C TYR A 323 -1.77 -16.24 -8.87
N GLU A 324 -2.59 -15.19 -8.89
CA GLU A 324 -2.46 -13.86 -8.29
C GLU A 324 -3.09 -13.85 -6.88
N TYR A 325 -2.57 -13.01 -5.97
CA TYR A 325 -2.99 -12.99 -4.56
C TYR A 325 -2.92 -11.59 -3.92
N ILE A 326 -3.76 -11.32 -2.92
CA ILE A 326 -3.75 -10.07 -2.14
C ILE A 326 -4.07 -10.39 -0.69
N GLY A 327 -3.14 -10.05 0.21
CA GLY A 327 -2.78 -10.99 1.28
C GLY A 327 -3.55 -10.96 2.60
N PHE A 328 -3.40 -12.07 3.33
CA PHE A 328 -3.60 -12.19 4.76
C PHE A 328 -2.72 -13.35 5.30
N TRP A 329 -1.53 -13.02 5.84
CA TRP A 329 -0.63 -13.92 6.61
C TRP A 329 0.39 -14.77 5.82
N LYS A 330 1.17 -15.56 6.57
CA LYS A 330 2.08 -16.63 6.11
C LYS A 330 1.39 -17.51 5.06
N THR A 331 2.07 -17.86 3.96
CA THR A 331 1.40 -18.58 2.86
C THR A 331 2.29 -19.55 2.07
N SER A 332 1.73 -20.72 1.75
CA SER A 332 2.21 -21.67 0.72
C SER A 332 1.12 -22.70 0.39
N GLN A 333 0.61 -22.93 -0.83
CA GLN A 333 0.75 -22.29 -2.15
C GLN A 333 -0.65 -21.81 -2.64
N THR A 334 -0.75 -20.77 -3.48
CA THR A 334 -2.05 -20.11 -3.75
C THR A 334 -2.23 -19.57 -5.17
N VAL A 335 -3.26 -20.06 -5.90
CA VAL A 335 -3.52 -19.75 -7.32
C VAL A 335 -5.02 -19.90 -7.59
N PHE A 336 -5.89 -18.88 -7.60
CA PHE A 336 -5.79 -17.42 -7.44
C PHE A 336 -6.74 -17.01 -6.29
N SER A 337 -6.47 -16.00 -5.45
CA SER A 337 -7.39 -15.72 -4.32
C SER A 337 -7.26 -14.34 -3.66
N ASN A 338 -8.25 -13.96 -2.85
CA ASN A 338 -8.33 -12.69 -2.14
C ASN A 338 -8.40 -12.92 -0.61
N THR A 339 -7.60 -12.19 0.16
CA THR A 339 -7.60 -12.15 1.64
C THR A 339 -7.81 -13.50 2.35
N CYS A 340 -7.07 -14.54 1.95
CA CYS A 340 -7.06 -15.87 2.59
C CYS A 340 -5.74 -16.10 3.33
N GLY A 341 -5.75 -16.83 4.46
CA GLY A 341 -4.55 -17.11 5.27
C GLY A 341 -4.41 -18.55 5.74
N ASP A 342 -3.19 -18.95 6.12
CA ASP A 342 -2.81 -20.32 6.58
C ASP A 342 -3.61 -21.44 5.88
N SER A 343 -3.55 -21.45 4.54
CA SER A 343 -4.36 -22.32 3.68
C SER A 343 -3.59 -22.73 2.41
N ASN A 344 -3.94 -23.87 1.81
CA ASN A 344 -3.19 -24.47 0.69
C ASN A 344 -4.12 -24.97 -0.43
N ASN A 345 -3.70 -24.91 -1.71
CA ASN A 345 -4.53 -25.23 -2.87
C ASN A 345 -5.88 -24.47 -2.88
N LEU A 346 -5.81 -23.13 -2.83
CA LEU A 346 -6.99 -22.28 -2.96
C LEU A 346 -7.10 -21.71 -4.38
N VAL A 347 -8.25 -21.92 -5.01
CA VAL A 347 -8.62 -21.35 -6.31
C VAL A 347 -9.89 -20.50 -6.13
N TYR A 348 -9.88 -19.28 -6.65
CA TYR A 348 -10.97 -18.30 -6.59
C TYR A 348 -11.64 -18.16 -5.21
N SER A 349 -10.86 -18.19 -4.13
CA SER A 349 -11.39 -18.13 -2.76
C SER A 349 -11.25 -16.74 -2.12
N ASP A 350 -12.13 -16.42 -1.16
CA ASP A 350 -12.22 -15.11 -0.48
C ASP A 350 -12.43 -15.31 1.05
N PHE A 351 -11.61 -14.71 1.91
CA PHE A 351 -11.72 -14.80 3.38
C PHE A 351 -11.70 -16.23 4.00
N CYS A 352 -11.10 -17.21 3.33
CA CYS A 352 -10.91 -18.56 3.88
C CYS A 352 -9.67 -18.66 4.79
N SER A 353 -9.74 -19.52 5.80
CA SER A 353 -8.64 -19.73 6.77
C SER A 353 -8.51 -21.19 7.22
N GLY A 354 -7.29 -21.65 7.48
CA GLY A 354 -7.01 -23.01 7.98
C GLY A 354 -7.46 -24.14 7.05
N SER A 355 -7.67 -23.86 5.76
CA SER A 355 -8.43 -24.71 4.84
C SER A 355 -7.58 -25.20 3.66
N SER A 356 -8.02 -26.25 2.97
CA SER A 356 -7.28 -26.75 1.80
C SER A 356 -8.14 -27.28 0.66
N ASN A 357 -7.65 -27.20 -0.58
CA ASN A 357 -8.36 -27.72 -1.75
C ASN A 357 -9.78 -27.11 -1.88
N LEU A 358 -9.83 -25.80 -2.08
CA LEU A 358 -11.08 -25.05 -2.25
C LEU A 358 -11.16 -24.42 -3.64
N PHE A 359 -12.36 -24.37 -4.21
CA PHE A 359 -12.64 -23.68 -5.48
C PHE A 359 -13.88 -22.78 -5.34
N GLY A 360 -13.72 -21.47 -5.54
CA GLY A 360 -14.86 -20.53 -5.46
C GLY A 360 -15.48 -20.40 -4.06
N CYS A 361 -14.73 -20.69 -3.00
CA CYS A 361 -15.26 -20.70 -1.63
C CYS A 361 -15.04 -19.38 -0.89
N ILE A 362 -15.95 -19.04 0.01
CA ILE A 362 -15.96 -17.76 0.73
C ILE A 362 -16.17 -18.00 2.23
N GLY A 363 -15.29 -17.47 3.07
CA GLY A 363 -15.45 -17.47 4.54
C GLY A 363 -15.34 -18.83 5.23
N LEU A 364 -14.83 -19.88 4.57
CA LEU A 364 -14.67 -21.20 5.18
C LEU A 364 -13.51 -21.23 6.19
N ARG A 365 -13.74 -21.91 7.31
CA ARG A 365 -12.73 -22.14 8.37
C ARG A 365 -12.52 -23.64 8.58
N SER A 366 -11.27 -24.10 8.50
CA SER A 366 -10.88 -25.51 8.74
C SER A 366 -11.65 -26.53 7.87
N LYS A 367 -11.84 -26.23 6.58
CA LYS A 367 -12.54 -27.10 5.61
C LYS A 367 -11.63 -27.63 4.51
N HIS A 368 -12.09 -28.67 3.83
CA HIS A 368 -11.39 -29.25 2.70
C HIS A 368 -12.33 -29.76 1.60
N TYR A 369 -11.83 -29.83 0.36
CA TYR A 369 -12.56 -30.36 -0.81
C TYR A 369 -13.94 -29.70 -0.99
N CYS A 370 -13.95 -28.36 -1.08
CA CYS A 370 -15.20 -27.60 -1.22
C CYS A 370 -15.25 -26.81 -2.53
N ILE A 371 -16.45 -26.74 -3.11
CA ILE A 371 -16.76 -25.96 -4.32
C ILE A 371 -18.01 -25.12 -4.02
N LEU A 372 -17.94 -23.79 -4.20
CA LEU A 372 -19.02 -22.85 -3.84
C LEU A 372 -19.61 -23.09 -2.43
N ASN A 373 -18.72 -23.29 -1.45
CA ASN A 373 -19.00 -23.65 -0.05
C ASN A 373 -19.68 -25.01 0.21
N LYS A 374 -20.03 -25.78 -0.83
CA LYS A 374 -20.48 -27.17 -0.67
C LYS A 374 -19.26 -28.08 -0.51
N GLN A 375 -19.29 -29.00 0.46
CA GLN A 375 -18.21 -29.95 0.71
C GLN A 375 -18.48 -31.28 -0.02
N TYR A 376 -17.43 -31.88 -0.56
CA TYR A 376 -17.45 -33.10 -1.38
C TYR A 376 -16.47 -34.14 -0.85
N THR A 377 -16.58 -35.38 -1.34
CA THR A 377 -15.45 -36.32 -1.25
C THR A 377 -14.28 -35.84 -2.11
N LYS A 378 -13.08 -36.37 -1.87
CA LYS A 378 -11.87 -36.00 -2.61
C LYS A 378 -11.99 -36.35 -4.09
N GLU A 379 -12.60 -37.48 -4.38
CA GLU A 379 -12.77 -38.06 -5.70
C GLU A 379 -13.77 -37.23 -6.53
N GLU A 380 -14.95 -36.95 -5.97
CA GLU A 380 -15.94 -36.05 -6.57
C GLU A 380 -15.36 -34.64 -6.81
N TYR A 381 -14.61 -34.11 -5.84
CA TYR A 381 -13.94 -32.82 -5.98
C TYR A 381 -12.98 -32.82 -7.18
N GLN A 382 -12.10 -33.80 -7.30
CA GLN A 382 -11.13 -33.88 -8.41
C GLN A 382 -11.81 -34.00 -9.78
N GLU A 383 -12.90 -34.76 -9.87
CA GLU A 383 -13.71 -34.88 -11.08
C GLU A 383 -14.42 -33.55 -11.43
N MET A 384 -15.06 -32.91 -10.45
CA MET A 384 -15.76 -31.65 -10.65
C MET A 384 -14.83 -30.52 -11.07
N ILE A 385 -13.66 -30.37 -10.45
CA ILE A 385 -12.69 -29.32 -10.79
C ILE A 385 -12.27 -29.42 -12.26
N SER A 386 -12.02 -30.63 -12.75
CA SER A 386 -11.67 -30.87 -14.15
C SER A 386 -12.78 -30.42 -15.12
N LYS A 387 -14.04 -30.71 -14.78
CA LYS A 387 -15.22 -30.29 -15.55
C LYS A 387 -15.44 -28.76 -15.48
N ILE A 388 -15.26 -28.15 -14.32
CA ILE A 388 -15.41 -26.71 -14.10
C ILE A 388 -14.35 -25.93 -14.88
N ILE A 389 -13.08 -26.35 -14.84
CA ILE A 389 -12.00 -25.70 -15.60
C ILE A 389 -12.27 -25.76 -17.11
N LYS A 390 -12.80 -26.87 -17.63
CA LYS A 390 -13.25 -26.95 -19.02
C LYS A 390 -14.38 -25.95 -19.30
N GLN A 391 -15.43 -25.93 -18.46
CA GLN A 391 -16.54 -25.01 -18.61
C GLN A 391 -16.11 -23.53 -18.55
N MET A 392 -15.15 -23.15 -17.70
CA MET A 392 -14.59 -21.79 -17.65
C MET A 392 -13.85 -21.36 -18.93
N ASN A 393 -13.40 -22.31 -19.74
CA ASN A 393 -12.74 -22.04 -21.02
C ASN A 393 -13.72 -21.99 -22.19
N ASP A 394 -14.75 -22.84 -22.15
CA ASP A 394 -15.82 -22.96 -23.15
C ASP A 394 -16.91 -21.88 -22.99
N LEU A 395 -17.24 -21.52 -21.74
CA LEU A 395 -18.22 -20.50 -21.32
C LEU A 395 -17.55 -19.49 -20.35
N PRO A 396 -16.64 -18.63 -20.86
CA PRO A 396 -15.96 -17.64 -20.02
C PRO A 396 -16.91 -16.56 -19.52
N TYR A 397 -16.55 -15.90 -18.42
CA TYR A 397 -17.21 -14.66 -18.02
C TYR A 397 -16.75 -13.52 -18.93
N ILE A 398 -17.69 -12.72 -19.43
CA ILE A 398 -17.42 -11.53 -20.24
C ILE A 398 -18.01 -10.32 -19.52
N ASP A 399 -17.18 -9.32 -19.25
CA ASP A 399 -17.60 -8.10 -18.54
C ASP A 399 -18.24 -7.05 -19.47
N LYS A 400 -18.74 -5.94 -18.92
CA LYS A 400 -19.44 -4.88 -19.69
C LYS A 400 -18.54 -4.12 -20.68
N LYS A 401 -17.23 -4.39 -20.69
CA LYS A 401 -16.26 -3.85 -21.67
C LYS A 401 -15.78 -4.92 -22.65
N GLY A 402 -16.37 -6.12 -22.64
CA GLY A 402 -15.97 -7.22 -23.49
C GLY A 402 -14.64 -7.87 -23.08
N ARG A 403 -14.17 -7.64 -21.85
CA ARG A 403 -12.98 -8.32 -21.31
C ARG A 403 -13.37 -9.75 -20.95
N ILE A 404 -12.56 -10.72 -21.38
CA ILE A 404 -12.84 -12.16 -21.29
C ILE A 404 -12.05 -12.75 -20.14
N TYR A 405 -12.74 -13.42 -19.22
CA TYR A 405 -12.16 -14.03 -18.03
C TYR A 405 -12.36 -15.55 -18.07
N LYS A 406 -11.26 -16.25 -18.38
CA LYS A 406 -11.14 -17.71 -18.37
C LYS A 406 -10.52 -18.20 -17.06
N TYR A 407 -10.39 -19.51 -16.90
CA TYR A 407 -9.50 -20.08 -15.89
C TYR A 407 -8.06 -19.57 -16.11
N GLY A 408 -7.35 -19.19 -15.06
CA GLY A 408 -6.00 -18.61 -15.14
C GLY A 408 -5.91 -17.09 -15.00
N GLU A 409 -7.03 -16.41 -14.76
CA GLU A 409 -7.11 -14.95 -14.59
C GLU A 409 -7.65 -14.58 -13.20
N PHE A 410 -7.12 -13.53 -12.57
CA PHE A 410 -7.68 -12.98 -11.33
C PHE A 410 -9.07 -12.37 -11.56
N PHE A 411 -9.84 -12.26 -10.47
CA PHE A 411 -11.26 -11.87 -10.45
C PHE A 411 -11.56 -10.65 -11.37
N PRO A 412 -12.65 -10.70 -12.16
CA PRO A 412 -13.08 -9.54 -12.92
C PRO A 412 -13.35 -8.33 -12.01
N SER A 413 -12.93 -7.15 -12.45
CA SER A 413 -13.00 -5.92 -11.64
C SER A 413 -14.43 -5.54 -11.21
N GLU A 414 -15.45 -6.01 -11.96
CA GLU A 414 -16.87 -5.82 -11.64
C GLU A 414 -17.32 -6.58 -10.38
N LEU A 415 -16.63 -7.66 -10.01
CA LEU A 415 -16.92 -8.42 -8.78
C LEU A 415 -16.44 -7.68 -7.51
N SER A 416 -15.61 -6.64 -7.66
CA SER A 416 -15.20 -5.84 -6.50
C SER A 416 -16.44 -5.25 -5.81
N PRO A 417 -16.56 -5.38 -4.47
CA PRO A 417 -17.61 -4.72 -3.71
C PRO A 417 -17.41 -3.21 -3.64
N PHE A 418 -16.21 -2.71 -3.95
CA PHE A 418 -15.82 -1.31 -3.87
C PHE A 418 -15.86 -0.62 -5.25
N SER A 419 -16.05 0.70 -5.23
CA SER A 419 -15.84 1.56 -6.40
C SER A 419 -14.38 1.93 -6.55
N TYR A 420 -13.94 2.31 -7.75
CA TYR A 420 -12.54 2.58 -8.06
C TYR A 420 -11.89 3.56 -7.07
N ASN A 421 -12.57 4.69 -6.82
CA ASN A 421 -12.12 5.74 -5.91
C ASN A 421 -12.14 5.36 -4.42
N GLU A 422 -12.81 4.26 -4.05
CA GLU A 422 -12.79 3.73 -2.68
C GLU A 422 -11.56 2.83 -2.42
N THR A 423 -10.79 2.50 -3.46
CA THR A 423 -9.76 1.43 -3.42
C THR A 423 -8.34 1.95 -3.51
N VAL A 424 -7.38 1.12 -3.11
CA VAL A 424 -5.95 1.44 -3.24
C VAL A 424 -5.51 1.57 -4.71
N ALA A 425 -6.32 1.17 -5.69
CA ALA A 425 -6.06 1.48 -7.09
C ALA A 425 -6.10 2.99 -7.38
N GLN A 426 -6.92 3.77 -6.68
CA GLN A 426 -6.95 5.23 -6.82
C GLN A 426 -5.69 5.91 -6.26
N GLU A 427 -4.99 5.26 -5.33
CA GLU A 427 -3.74 5.78 -4.74
C GLU A 427 -2.58 5.73 -5.75
N TYR A 428 -2.39 4.58 -6.42
CA TYR A 428 -1.25 4.38 -7.35
C TYR A 428 -1.59 4.59 -8.83
N PHE A 429 -2.88 4.52 -9.19
CA PHE A 429 -3.40 4.74 -10.53
C PHE A 429 -4.57 5.74 -10.47
N PRO A 430 -4.34 6.99 -10.03
CA PRO A 430 -5.42 7.96 -9.85
C PRO A 430 -6.15 8.21 -11.18
N LEU A 431 -7.47 8.05 -11.17
CA LEU A 431 -8.34 8.34 -12.31
C LEU A 431 -9.29 9.50 -11.97
N SER A 432 -9.75 10.18 -13.02
CA SER A 432 -10.96 11.01 -12.94
C SER A 432 -12.21 10.11 -12.91
N LYS A 433 -13.36 10.65 -12.48
CA LYS A 433 -14.66 9.96 -12.58
C LYS A 433 -14.95 9.53 -14.03
N GLU A 434 -14.69 10.43 -14.98
CA GLU A 434 -14.92 10.23 -16.40
C GLU A 434 -14.05 9.09 -16.96
N ASP A 435 -12.76 9.07 -16.63
CA ASP A 435 -11.84 8.00 -17.05
C ASP A 435 -12.20 6.65 -16.44
N ALA A 436 -12.58 6.61 -15.15
CA ALA A 436 -12.99 5.39 -14.48
C ALA A 436 -14.23 4.78 -15.15
N LEU A 437 -15.27 5.60 -15.38
CA LEU A 437 -16.50 5.16 -16.08
C LEU A 437 -16.21 4.76 -17.53
N LYS A 438 -15.36 5.50 -18.25
CA LYS A 438 -14.93 5.17 -19.62
C LYS A 438 -14.22 3.80 -19.68
N ARG A 439 -13.44 3.45 -18.66
CA ARG A 439 -12.76 2.15 -18.49
C ARG A 439 -13.67 1.04 -17.90
N GLY A 440 -14.92 1.35 -17.58
CA GLY A 440 -15.93 0.40 -17.09
C GLY A 440 -15.83 0.12 -15.60
N TYR A 441 -15.17 0.99 -14.83
CA TYR A 441 -15.06 0.87 -13.39
C TYR A 441 -16.21 1.61 -12.69
N LYS A 442 -16.67 1.07 -11.56
CA LYS A 442 -17.65 1.73 -10.68
C LYS A 442 -17.02 2.99 -10.08
N TRP A 443 -17.81 4.02 -9.85
CA TRP A 443 -17.40 5.24 -9.13
C TRP A 443 -18.43 5.55 -8.05
N LYS A 444 -17.95 5.85 -6.83
CA LYS A 444 -18.78 6.31 -5.72
C LYS A 444 -18.71 7.83 -5.65
N ASP A 445 -19.84 8.47 -5.92
CA ASP A 445 -19.98 9.91 -5.71
C ASP A 445 -19.93 10.26 -4.22
N LYS A 446 -19.54 11.49 -3.92
CA LYS A 446 -19.50 12.00 -2.55
C LYS A 446 -20.92 12.13 -2.01
N GLU A 447 -21.12 11.62 -0.80
CA GLU A 447 -22.31 11.89 0.01
C GLU A 447 -22.20 13.32 0.58
N GLU A 448 -23.27 14.11 0.50
CA GLU A 448 -23.32 15.44 1.10
C GLU A 448 -23.19 15.34 2.62
N ARG A 449 -22.35 16.20 3.21
CA ARG A 449 -22.06 16.18 4.66
C ARG A 449 -22.49 17.48 5.32
N ASN A 450 -23.56 17.40 6.10
CA ASN A 450 -24.14 18.53 6.81
C ASN A 450 -23.40 18.88 8.11
N TYR A 451 -22.09 19.17 8.04
CA TYR A 451 -21.34 19.72 9.17
C TYR A 451 -21.21 21.25 9.05
N LYS A 452 -21.22 21.92 10.20
CA LYS A 452 -20.86 23.33 10.32
C LYS A 452 -19.35 23.42 10.55
N ILE A 453 -18.66 24.25 9.77
CA ILE A 453 -17.27 24.62 10.04
C ILE A 453 -17.23 25.58 11.23
N ASP A 454 -16.42 25.26 12.25
CA ASP A 454 -16.16 26.16 13.38
C ASP A 454 -14.90 27.01 13.16
N ILE A 455 -13.88 26.45 12.48
CA ILE A 455 -12.56 27.07 12.26
C ILE A 455 -12.19 26.92 10.78
N LYS A 456 -11.92 28.03 10.10
CA LYS A 456 -11.39 28.02 8.73
C LYS A 456 -9.88 27.82 8.75
N LYS A 457 -9.29 27.43 7.61
CA LYS A 457 -7.84 27.17 7.53
C LYS A 457 -6.97 28.38 7.92
N GLU A 458 -7.47 29.59 7.69
CA GLU A 458 -6.80 30.85 8.00
C GLU A 458 -6.76 31.16 9.51
N ASP A 459 -7.71 30.60 10.27
CA ASP A 459 -7.88 30.82 11.71
C ASP A 459 -7.14 29.75 12.55
N ILE A 460 -6.47 28.79 11.92
CA ILE A 460 -5.71 27.72 12.61
C ILE A 460 -4.40 28.32 13.16
N PRO A 461 -4.11 28.20 14.47
CA PRO A 461 -2.88 28.71 15.06
C PRO A 461 -1.60 28.26 14.33
N SER A 462 -0.65 29.19 14.20
CA SER A 462 0.64 28.97 13.55
C SER A 462 1.73 28.44 14.50
N ASP A 463 1.68 28.76 15.80
CA ASP A 463 2.59 28.21 16.82
C ASP A 463 1.86 27.16 17.69
N ALA A 464 2.58 26.10 18.07
CA ALA A 464 2.11 25.07 18.98
C ALA A 464 1.72 25.63 20.36
N LYS A 465 2.37 26.71 20.81
CA LYS A 465 2.07 27.40 22.08
C LYS A 465 0.63 27.91 22.12
N ASP A 466 0.16 28.48 21.02
CA ASP A 466 -1.14 29.13 20.91
C ASP A 466 -2.31 28.15 20.74
N ILE A 467 -2.04 26.87 20.44
CA ILE A 467 -3.09 25.84 20.35
C ILE A 467 -3.70 25.60 21.74
N ARG A 468 -5.01 25.83 21.86
CA ARG A 468 -5.81 25.57 23.07
C ARG A 468 -6.57 24.25 22.96
N GLU A 469 -6.81 23.60 24.09
CA GLU A 469 -7.52 22.31 24.19
C GLU A 469 -8.93 22.33 23.58
N GLU A 470 -9.57 23.50 23.61
CA GLU A 470 -10.86 23.81 22.96
C GLU A 470 -10.95 23.29 21.51
N ILE A 471 -9.82 23.23 20.79
CA ILE A 471 -9.71 22.73 19.41
C ILE A 471 -10.29 21.32 19.23
N ILE A 472 -10.18 20.45 20.24
CA ILE A 472 -10.63 19.05 20.18
C ILE A 472 -12.14 18.95 19.90
N SER A 473 -12.91 19.96 20.34
CA SER A 473 -14.35 20.02 20.11
C SER A 473 -14.74 20.45 18.67
N LYS A 474 -13.85 21.17 17.97
CA LYS A 474 -14.15 21.98 16.79
C LYS A 474 -14.06 21.20 15.48
N VAL A 475 -14.90 21.59 14.52
CA VAL A 475 -14.81 21.17 13.12
C VAL A 475 -13.91 22.15 12.35
N ILE A 476 -12.81 21.64 11.80
CA ILE A 476 -11.80 22.41 11.07
C ILE A 476 -11.97 22.19 9.57
N GLU A 477 -11.96 23.27 8.79
CA GLU A 477 -11.99 23.21 7.33
C GLU A 477 -10.71 22.60 6.75
N CYS A 478 -10.83 21.61 5.86
CA CYS A 478 -9.69 21.11 5.09
C CYS A 478 -9.31 22.12 4.00
N SER A 479 -8.02 22.47 3.89
CA SER A 479 -7.55 23.46 2.90
C SER A 479 -7.84 23.11 1.43
N HIS A 480 -8.04 21.83 1.10
CA HIS A 480 -8.44 21.40 -0.25
C HIS A 480 -9.95 21.58 -0.52
N LYS A 481 -10.79 21.79 0.51
CA LYS A 481 -12.24 22.06 0.39
C LYS A 481 -12.97 21.10 -0.56
N GLY A 482 -12.60 19.82 -0.55
CA GLY A 482 -13.16 18.81 -1.43
C GLY A 482 -12.68 18.82 -2.89
N LYS A 483 -11.88 19.79 -3.32
CA LYS A 483 -11.56 20.04 -4.75
C LYS A 483 -10.41 19.21 -5.34
N CYS A 484 -9.75 18.38 -4.54
CA CYS A 484 -8.68 17.48 -5.00
C CYS A 484 -9.18 16.04 -5.20
N ASN A 485 -8.41 15.22 -5.92
CA ASN A 485 -8.75 13.82 -6.25
C ASN A 485 -8.32 12.79 -5.17
N GLU A 486 -8.21 13.24 -3.91
CA GLU A 486 -7.52 12.56 -2.80
C GLU A 486 -8.46 12.01 -1.71
N GLN A 487 -9.72 11.70 -2.06
CA GLN A 487 -10.78 11.35 -1.09
C GLN A 487 -10.90 12.35 0.09
N CYS A 488 -10.78 13.64 -0.22
CA CYS A 488 -10.84 14.72 0.78
C CYS A 488 -12.15 14.68 1.57
N THR A 489 -12.08 14.71 2.90
CA THR A 489 -13.26 14.72 3.80
C THR A 489 -13.88 16.11 3.98
N GLU A 490 -13.24 17.13 3.39
CA GLU A 490 -13.58 18.57 3.32
C GLU A 490 -13.60 19.30 4.68
N ALA A 491 -13.80 18.58 5.78
CA ALA A 491 -13.50 18.99 7.15
C ALA A 491 -12.92 17.83 7.97
N PHE A 492 -12.34 18.13 9.14
CA PHE A 492 -11.78 17.16 10.08
C PHE A 492 -11.87 17.68 11.53
N LYS A 493 -11.50 16.83 12.49
CA LYS A 493 -11.35 17.17 13.91
C LYS A 493 -9.99 16.70 14.41
N ILE A 494 -9.49 17.33 15.47
CA ILE A 494 -8.31 16.88 16.23
C ILE A 494 -8.80 16.05 17.42
N ILE A 495 -8.22 14.88 17.65
CA ILE A 495 -8.51 14.03 18.82
C ILE A 495 -7.56 14.37 20.00
N PRO A 496 -7.90 14.04 21.27
CA PRO A 496 -7.06 14.36 22.43
C PRO A 496 -5.61 13.88 22.32
N GLU A 497 -5.40 12.71 21.72
CA GLU A 497 -4.11 12.08 21.52
C GLU A 497 -3.28 12.83 20.46
N GLU A 498 -3.93 13.29 19.38
CA GLU A 498 -3.32 14.10 18.32
C GLU A 498 -2.97 15.51 18.83
N PHE A 499 -3.85 16.15 19.61
CA PHE A 499 -3.54 17.40 20.30
C PHE A 499 -2.34 17.24 21.24
N SER A 500 -2.34 16.19 22.07
CA SER A 500 -1.26 15.88 23.01
C SER A 500 0.07 15.64 22.30
N PHE A 501 0.06 15.01 21.12
CA PHE A 501 1.23 14.84 20.28
C PHE A 501 1.73 16.18 19.74
N TYR A 502 0.87 17.01 19.15
CA TYR A 502 1.28 18.31 18.59
C TYR A 502 1.85 19.26 19.65
N LYS A 503 1.22 19.35 20.83
CA LYS A 503 1.76 20.15 21.96
C LYS A 503 3.12 19.63 22.43
N ARG A 504 3.30 18.30 22.53
CA ARG A 504 4.57 17.67 22.98
C ARG A 504 5.71 17.91 21.99
N MET A 505 5.44 17.78 20.69
CA MET A 505 6.45 17.89 19.64
C MET A 505 6.73 19.34 19.21
N GLY A 506 6.02 20.34 19.76
CA GLY A 506 6.16 21.74 19.36
C GLY A 506 5.67 22.02 17.93
N LEU A 507 4.71 21.22 17.45
CA LEU A 507 4.26 21.23 16.06
C LEU A 507 2.97 22.06 15.86
N PRO A 508 2.83 22.79 14.74
CA PRO A 508 1.57 23.43 14.36
C PRO A 508 0.53 22.38 13.95
N LEU A 509 -0.75 22.72 14.10
CA LEU A 509 -1.85 21.86 13.64
C LEU A 509 -1.84 21.68 12.10
N PRO A 510 -2.34 20.55 11.58
CA PRO A 510 -2.45 20.30 10.16
C PRO A 510 -3.45 21.26 9.50
N LEU A 511 -3.20 21.63 8.24
CA LEU A 511 -4.12 22.41 7.40
C LEU A 511 -5.01 21.52 6.50
N PHE A 512 -4.76 20.21 6.51
CA PHE A 512 -5.34 19.23 5.60
C PHE A 512 -5.96 18.09 6.41
N CYS A 513 -7.08 17.56 5.92
CA CYS A 513 -7.69 16.36 6.51
C CYS A 513 -6.76 15.13 6.39
N PRO A 514 -6.95 14.08 7.22
CA PRO A 514 -6.11 12.88 7.22
C PRO A 514 -5.88 12.24 5.85
N ASN A 515 -6.90 12.22 4.97
CA ASN A 515 -6.75 11.67 3.62
C ASN A 515 -5.84 12.54 2.74
N CYS A 516 -6.02 13.86 2.74
CA CYS A 516 -5.13 14.77 2.00
C CYS A 516 -3.68 14.70 2.51
N ARG A 517 -3.45 14.60 3.82
CA ARG A 517 -2.10 14.36 4.39
C ARG A 517 -1.48 13.07 3.85
N HIS A 518 -2.25 11.97 3.83
CA HIS A 518 -1.83 10.68 3.27
C HIS A 518 -1.45 10.77 1.78
N TYR A 519 -2.29 11.37 0.95
CA TYR A 519 -1.98 11.54 -0.49
C TYR A 519 -0.78 12.47 -0.72
N GLN A 520 -0.59 13.51 0.11
CA GLN A 520 0.62 14.35 0.07
C GLN A 520 1.89 13.57 0.41
N ARG A 521 1.87 12.66 1.40
CA ARG A 521 2.98 11.72 1.64
C ARG A 521 3.20 10.78 0.46
N LEU A 522 2.14 10.15 -0.04
CA LEU A 522 2.23 9.21 -1.16
C LEU A 522 2.85 9.87 -2.41
N SER A 523 2.50 11.13 -2.69
CA SER A 523 3.02 11.90 -3.83
C SER A 523 4.52 12.17 -3.80
N GLN A 524 5.18 11.99 -2.65
CA GLN A 524 6.64 12.15 -2.49
C GLN A 524 7.44 10.87 -2.82
N ARG A 525 6.76 9.73 -3.02
CA ARG A 525 7.37 8.47 -3.44
C ARG A 525 7.50 8.41 -4.96
N ASN A 526 8.40 7.55 -5.41
CA ASN A 526 8.45 7.17 -6.82
C ASN A 526 7.29 6.19 -7.14
N PRO A 527 6.71 6.24 -8.36
CA PRO A 527 5.65 5.33 -8.77
C PRO A 527 6.19 3.92 -9.01
N PHE A 528 5.30 2.92 -9.01
CA PHE A 528 5.61 1.53 -9.37
C PHE A 528 5.78 1.33 -10.88
N LYS A 529 6.74 2.05 -11.46
CA LYS A 529 7.07 2.05 -12.89
C LYS A 529 8.54 2.38 -13.07
N LEU A 530 9.18 1.77 -14.06
CA LEU A 530 10.57 2.04 -14.40
C LEU A 530 10.70 2.76 -15.75
N TRP A 531 11.76 3.55 -15.87
CA TRP A 531 12.22 4.20 -17.09
C TRP A 531 13.71 3.96 -17.27
N ARG A 532 14.15 3.80 -18.53
CA ARG A 532 15.58 3.79 -18.86
C ARG A 532 16.13 5.21 -18.74
N ARG A 533 17.18 5.40 -17.93
CA ARG A 533 17.94 6.66 -17.81
C ARG A 533 19.44 6.37 -17.85
N LYS A 534 20.23 7.42 -18.04
CA LYS A 534 21.69 7.41 -17.96
C LYS A 534 22.15 8.04 -16.65
N CYS A 535 23.33 7.64 -16.18
CA CYS A 535 24.00 8.31 -15.08
C CYS A 535 24.29 9.78 -15.44
N MET A 536 23.91 10.71 -14.57
CA MET A 536 24.10 12.14 -14.76
C MET A 536 25.39 12.66 -14.08
N CYS A 537 26.33 11.77 -13.76
CA CYS A 537 27.61 12.15 -13.17
C CYS A 537 28.58 12.63 -14.25
N GLY A 538 29.07 13.86 -14.09
CA GLY A 538 30.12 14.46 -14.91
C GLY A 538 31.38 14.85 -14.11
N LYS A 539 31.51 14.36 -12.86
CA LYS A 539 32.67 14.65 -12.01
C LYS A 539 33.85 13.76 -12.40
N GLU A 540 34.99 14.37 -12.68
CA GLU A 540 36.22 13.62 -12.98
C GLU A 540 36.65 12.74 -11.78
N GLY A 541 37.13 11.54 -12.07
CA GLY A 541 37.57 10.58 -11.06
C GLY A 541 36.43 9.77 -10.40
N HIS A 542 35.16 10.19 -10.54
CA HIS A 542 34.05 9.29 -10.23
C HIS A 542 34.07 8.13 -11.24
N ASN A 543 33.87 6.90 -10.73
CA ASN A 543 33.82 5.62 -11.45
C ASN A 543 34.86 5.49 -12.60
N ASN A 544 36.05 6.05 -12.40
CA ASN A 544 37.15 6.14 -13.37
C ASN A 544 36.76 6.72 -14.76
N HIS A 545 35.78 7.61 -14.84
CA HIS A 545 35.46 8.36 -16.07
C HIS A 545 36.06 9.78 -16.07
N SER A 546 36.42 10.24 -17.27
CA SER A 546 36.73 11.63 -17.59
C SER A 546 35.58 12.19 -18.44
N GLY A 547 34.86 13.18 -17.93
CA GLY A 547 33.60 13.66 -18.52
C GLY A 547 32.38 12.86 -18.02
N GLU A 548 31.43 12.56 -18.91
CA GLU A 548 30.15 11.94 -18.55
C GLU A 548 30.22 10.42 -18.29
N CYS A 549 29.43 9.95 -17.33
CA CYS A 549 29.33 8.54 -16.97
C CYS A 549 28.41 7.75 -17.92
N ASN A 550 28.98 6.88 -18.74
CA ASN A 550 28.27 6.06 -19.73
C ASN A 550 27.42 4.89 -19.17
N VAL A 551 27.04 4.92 -17.89
CA VAL A 551 26.25 3.84 -17.27
C VAL A 551 24.75 4.09 -17.47
N ASP A 552 24.10 3.18 -18.19
CA ASP A 552 22.64 3.14 -18.38
C ASP A 552 21.97 2.21 -17.36
N PHE A 553 20.84 2.62 -16.79
CA PHE A 553 20.08 1.85 -15.80
C PHE A 553 18.56 2.02 -15.98
N GLU A 554 17.78 1.15 -15.33
CA GLU A 554 16.35 1.36 -15.12
C GLU A 554 16.12 2.01 -13.75
N THR A 555 15.18 2.95 -13.67
CA THR A 555 14.92 3.71 -12.44
C THR A 555 13.45 4.13 -12.34
N SER A 556 12.96 4.29 -11.12
CA SER A 556 11.63 4.81 -10.79
C SER A 556 11.51 6.34 -10.93
N TYR A 557 12.63 7.05 -11.14
CA TYR A 557 12.64 8.47 -11.45
C TYR A 557 12.24 8.74 -12.91
N ALA A 558 10.97 9.09 -13.12
CA ALA A 558 10.39 9.38 -14.44
C ALA A 558 11.19 10.41 -15.28
N LEU A 559 11.09 10.31 -16.61
CA LEU A 559 11.88 11.16 -17.53
C LEU A 559 11.65 12.67 -17.40
N HIS A 560 10.48 13.10 -16.90
CA HIS A 560 10.14 14.51 -16.68
C HIS A 560 10.60 15.04 -15.31
N ARG A 561 11.20 14.20 -14.46
CA ARG A 561 11.68 14.56 -13.13
C ARG A 561 13.09 15.13 -13.17
N SER A 562 13.26 16.28 -12.53
CA SER A 562 14.44 17.14 -12.58
C SER A 562 15.58 16.71 -11.64
N GLU A 563 15.36 15.71 -10.79
CA GLU A 563 16.39 15.14 -9.92
C GLU A 563 17.58 14.59 -10.73
N VAL A 564 18.79 14.87 -10.22
CA VAL A 564 20.05 14.38 -10.76
C VAL A 564 20.25 12.93 -10.31
N ILE A 565 20.30 11.97 -11.23
CA ILE A 565 20.33 10.53 -10.91
C ILE A 565 21.71 9.93 -11.23
N TYR A 566 22.35 9.32 -10.25
CA TYR A 566 23.66 8.66 -10.36
C TYR A 566 23.52 7.13 -10.32
N CYS A 567 24.42 6.44 -11.03
CA CYS A 567 24.63 5.01 -10.84
C CYS A 567 25.29 4.74 -9.48
N GLU A 568 25.20 3.51 -8.97
CA GLU A 568 25.72 3.11 -7.65
C GLU A 568 27.14 3.64 -7.37
N LYS A 569 28.10 3.37 -8.26
CA LYS A 569 29.51 3.71 -8.03
C LYS A 569 29.75 5.22 -7.96
N CYS A 570 29.13 5.98 -8.85
CA CYS A 570 29.23 7.44 -8.84
C CYS A 570 28.55 8.05 -7.61
N TYR A 571 27.46 7.42 -7.14
CA TYR A 571 26.76 7.83 -5.94
C TYR A 571 27.55 7.52 -4.67
N GLN A 572 28.19 6.34 -4.59
CA GLN A 572 29.04 5.96 -3.46
C GLN A 572 30.17 6.98 -3.26
N GLN A 573 30.85 7.41 -4.33
CA GLN A 573 31.91 8.44 -4.26
C GLN A 573 31.38 9.88 -4.05
N GLU A 574 30.07 10.10 -4.14
CA GLU A 574 29.45 11.39 -3.79
C GLU A 574 29.17 11.50 -2.28
N VAL A 575 28.91 10.37 -1.61
CA VAL A 575 28.39 10.33 -0.22
C VAL A 575 29.31 9.67 0.81
N TYR A 576 30.45 9.10 0.37
CA TYR A 576 31.51 8.50 1.19
C TYR A 576 32.88 9.04 0.77
#